data_AF-A0A4Q5RZS3-F1
#
_entry.id   AF-A0A4Q5RZS3-F1
#
_cell.length_a   1.000
_cell.length_b   1.000
_cell.length_c   1.000
_cell.angle_alpha   90.00
_cell.angle_beta   90.00
_cell.angle_gamma   90.00
#
_symmetry.space_group_name_H-M   'P 1'
#
loop_
_entity.id
_entity.type
_entity.pdbx_description
1 polymer ?
#
loop_
_entity_poly.entity_id
_entity_poly.type
_entity_poly.pdbx_seq_one_letter_code
_entity_poly.pdbx_strand_id
1 'polypeptide(L)'
;MKNLFRLFLIAGSVMLMLFSACKKDGTQVVSSIGTAGTLTASTATPALSLATSANKAVTLSFPATSVSGYQTALTYTIQIDKKGNNFASAREITATAPATDVNVGALNTVLLNIGLPTGTSTQIDVRVKSVIAANEAPVYSNIINLTVTPYSLTSYVYVPGAYQGWDPTKADVGTLSSPTSNSIYDGKITFPAGSLEFKITPAPSWNVSYGGSNGTLSLTGGNLSVPAAGTYLIHADFNALTYTLTKQ
;
A
#
# COMPACT_ATOMS: atom_id res chain seq x y z
N MET A 1 -3.19 -60.30 -63.28
CA MET A 1 -3.74 -59.03 -62.75
C MET A 1 -3.98 -59.02 -61.24
N LYS A 2 -4.46 -60.11 -60.61
CA LYS A 2 -4.67 -60.16 -59.14
C LYS A 2 -3.39 -60.06 -58.29
N ASN A 3 -2.26 -60.57 -58.77
CA ASN A 3 -0.99 -60.54 -58.03
C ASN A 3 -0.25 -59.20 -58.15
N LEU A 4 -0.49 -58.44 -59.23
CA LEU A 4 0.07 -57.11 -59.43
C LEU A 4 -0.66 -56.07 -58.56
N PHE A 5 -1.98 -56.20 -58.40
CA PHE A 5 -2.79 -55.32 -57.55
C PHE A 5 -2.49 -55.49 -56.06
N ARG A 6 -2.20 -56.72 -55.61
CA ARG A 6 -1.72 -56.98 -54.23
C ARG A 6 -0.35 -56.38 -53.96
N LEU A 7 0.54 -56.36 -54.96
CA LEU A 7 1.88 -55.78 -54.83
C LEU A 7 1.83 -54.24 -54.71
N PHE A 8 0.94 -53.58 -55.46
CA PHE A 8 0.72 -52.13 -55.35
C PHE A 8 0.02 -51.72 -54.04
N LEU A 9 -0.89 -52.54 -53.50
CA LEU A 9 -1.54 -52.29 -52.20
C LEU A 9 -0.56 -52.42 -51.02
N ILE A 10 0.37 -53.37 -51.10
CA ILE A 10 1.41 -53.56 -50.07
C ILE A 10 2.48 -52.48 -50.18
N ALA A 11 2.91 -52.11 -51.39
CA ALA A 11 3.87 -51.03 -51.59
C ALA A 11 3.32 -49.64 -51.18
N GLY A 12 2.03 -49.38 -51.42
CA GLY A 12 1.36 -48.15 -50.97
C GLY A 12 1.25 -48.05 -49.44
N SER A 13 0.92 -49.15 -48.76
CA SER A 13 0.83 -49.18 -47.29
C SER A 13 2.20 -49.07 -46.59
N VAL A 14 3.29 -49.52 -47.22
CA VAL A 14 4.66 -49.38 -46.67
C VAL A 14 5.20 -47.95 -46.86
N MET A 15 4.84 -47.27 -47.95
CA MET A 15 5.24 -45.87 -48.20
C MET A 15 4.54 -44.86 -47.27
N LEU A 16 3.31 -45.16 -46.82
CA LEU A 16 2.54 -44.34 -45.87
C LEU A 16 3.03 -44.44 -44.41
N MET A 17 3.88 -45.42 -44.07
CA MET A 17 4.47 -45.54 -42.72
C MET A 17 5.79 -44.75 -42.56
N LEU A 18 6.32 -44.17 -43.63
CA LEU A 18 7.58 -43.40 -43.58
C LEU A 18 7.39 -41.90 -43.25
N PHE A 19 6.14 -41.44 -43.05
CA PHE A 19 5.84 -40.05 -42.69
C PHE A 19 5.47 -39.82 -41.21
N SER A 20 5.54 -40.84 -40.36
CA SER A 20 5.22 -40.72 -38.93
C SER A 20 6.44 -40.81 -38.03
N ALA A 21 7.39 -39.87 -38.14
CA ALA A 21 8.28 -39.55 -37.00
C ALA A 21 9.15 -38.31 -37.25
N CYS A 22 8.54 -37.15 -37.50
CA CYS A 22 9.08 -35.94 -36.88
C CYS A 22 8.36 -35.77 -35.54
N LYS A 23 8.67 -36.63 -34.56
CA LYS A 23 8.46 -36.22 -33.16
C LYS A 23 9.39 -35.04 -32.97
N LYS A 24 8.83 -33.83 -33.00
CA LYS A 24 9.52 -32.65 -32.52
C LYS A 24 9.53 -32.77 -30.99
N ASP A 25 10.30 -33.75 -30.49
CA ASP A 25 10.66 -33.86 -29.08
C ASP A 25 11.68 -32.75 -28.81
N GLY A 26 11.19 -31.51 -28.86
CA GLY A 26 11.89 -30.40 -28.24
C GLY A 26 11.79 -30.64 -26.74
N THR A 27 12.91 -30.94 -26.09
CA THR A 27 13.00 -30.99 -24.63
C THR A 27 12.37 -29.71 -24.09
N GLN A 28 11.18 -29.80 -23.48
CA GLN A 28 10.56 -28.65 -22.84
C GLN A 28 11.42 -28.32 -21.61
N VAL A 29 12.22 -27.26 -21.73
CA VAL A 29 12.96 -26.72 -20.58
C VAL A 29 11.96 -25.92 -19.76
N VAL A 30 11.28 -26.60 -18.84
CA VAL A 30 10.36 -25.96 -17.90
C VAL A 30 11.19 -25.21 -16.86
N SER A 31 10.87 -23.94 -16.64
CA SER A 31 11.46 -23.14 -15.57
C SER A 31 10.94 -23.62 -14.23
N SER A 32 11.82 -23.77 -13.24
CA SER A 32 11.43 -24.08 -11.87
C SER A 32 12.12 -23.17 -10.88
N ILE A 33 11.36 -22.68 -9.91
CA ILE A 33 11.86 -21.86 -8.81
C ILE A 33 12.36 -22.77 -7.69
N GLY A 34 13.59 -22.55 -7.24
CA GLY A 34 14.22 -23.31 -6.18
C GLY A 34 14.03 -22.68 -4.81
N THR A 35 14.92 -23.01 -3.88
CA THR A 35 14.86 -22.54 -2.49
C THR A 35 15.09 -21.03 -2.41
N ALA A 36 14.24 -20.33 -1.66
CA ALA A 36 14.42 -18.92 -1.35
C ALA A 36 15.69 -18.68 -0.51
N GLY A 37 16.33 -17.53 -0.71
CA GLY A 37 17.44 -17.11 0.12
C GLY A 37 17.01 -16.76 1.55
N THR A 38 17.96 -16.87 2.48
CA THR A 38 17.76 -16.42 3.88
C THR A 38 17.72 -14.88 3.93
N LEU A 39 16.60 -14.33 4.36
CA LEU A 39 16.42 -12.91 4.62
C LEU A 39 17.12 -12.50 5.91
N THR A 40 17.87 -11.40 5.81
CA THR A 40 18.52 -10.70 6.91
C THR A 40 18.20 -9.20 6.84
N ALA A 41 18.36 -8.51 7.97
CA ALA A 41 18.21 -7.07 8.07
C ALA A 41 19.47 -6.43 8.65
N SER A 42 19.83 -5.23 8.19
CA SER A 42 20.96 -4.47 8.74
C SER A 42 20.77 -4.05 10.21
N THR A 43 19.52 -4.03 10.69
CA THR A 43 19.16 -3.75 12.08
C THR A 43 17.82 -4.41 12.40
N ALA A 44 17.65 -4.88 13.63
CA ALA A 44 16.37 -5.38 14.14
C ALA A 44 15.46 -4.27 14.69
N THR A 45 15.99 -3.07 14.92
CA THR A 45 15.30 -1.94 15.54
C THR A 45 15.53 -0.66 14.73
N PRO A 46 14.96 -0.54 13.52
CA PRO A 46 15.16 0.66 12.70
C PRO A 46 14.61 1.89 13.40
N ALA A 47 15.41 2.97 13.45
CA ALA A 47 15.00 4.23 14.05
C ALA A 47 14.12 5.02 13.07
N LEU A 48 12.88 5.32 13.48
CA LEU A 48 11.91 6.00 12.65
C LEU A 48 11.61 7.40 13.18
N SER A 49 11.82 8.42 12.36
CA SER A 49 11.44 9.79 12.67
C SER A 49 11.08 10.55 11.39
N LEU A 50 10.18 11.53 11.50
CA LEU A 50 9.83 12.37 10.35
C LEU A 50 11.05 13.14 9.81
N ALA A 51 11.91 13.62 10.71
CA ALA A 51 13.11 14.38 10.37
C ALA A 51 14.11 13.60 9.50
N THR A 52 14.08 12.26 9.60
CA THR A 52 14.96 11.36 8.84
C THR A 52 14.21 10.57 7.78
N SER A 53 13.01 11.02 7.37
CA SER A 53 12.12 10.27 6.47
C SER A 53 12.76 9.84 5.14
N ALA A 54 13.67 10.66 4.59
CA ALA A 54 14.40 10.34 3.36
C ALA A 54 15.64 9.43 3.58
N ASN A 55 16.07 9.26 4.84
CA ASN A 55 17.21 8.42 5.16
C ASN A 55 16.83 6.94 5.11
N LYS A 56 17.84 6.09 4.96
CA LYS A 56 17.69 4.65 5.09
C LYS A 56 17.33 4.25 6.52
N ALA A 57 16.26 3.47 6.67
CA ALA A 57 15.87 2.86 7.95
C ALA A 57 16.52 1.49 8.14
N VAL A 58 16.44 0.65 7.10
CA VAL A 58 16.93 -0.73 7.12
C VAL A 58 17.31 -1.16 5.70
N THR A 59 18.40 -1.92 5.58
CA THR A 59 18.69 -2.70 4.38
C THR A 59 18.20 -4.13 4.60
N LEU A 60 17.35 -4.61 3.71
CA LEU A 60 16.88 -6.00 3.69
C LEU A 60 17.66 -6.77 2.62
N SER A 61 18.37 -7.81 3.04
CA SER A 61 19.33 -8.55 2.20
C SER A 61 19.02 -10.04 2.20
N PHE A 62 19.05 -10.65 1.03
CA PHE A 62 18.83 -12.08 0.83
C PHE A 62 19.64 -12.57 -0.38
N PRO A 63 20.19 -13.79 -0.37
CA PRO A 63 20.75 -14.39 -1.57
C PRO A 63 19.69 -14.49 -2.67
N ALA A 64 20.10 -14.37 -3.94
CA ALA A 64 19.20 -14.56 -5.06
C ALA A 64 18.56 -15.96 -5.00
N THR A 65 17.25 -16.05 -5.26
CA THR A 65 16.54 -17.34 -5.30
C THR A 65 17.03 -18.13 -6.51
N SER A 66 17.33 -19.41 -6.31
CA SER A 66 17.80 -20.26 -7.40
C SER A 66 16.69 -20.50 -8.42
N VAL A 67 17.05 -20.44 -9.71
CA VAL A 67 16.15 -20.73 -10.83
C VAL A 67 16.85 -21.72 -11.74
N SER A 68 16.17 -22.80 -12.10
CA SER A 68 16.65 -23.79 -13.08
C SER A 68 15.73 -23.82 -14.29
N GLY A 69 16.26 -24.25 -15.43
CA GLY A 69 15.55 -24.22 -16.71
C GLY A 69 15.66 -22.87 -17.41
N TYR A 70 14.61 -22.46 -18.14
CA TYR A 70 14.62 -21.20 -18.87
C TYR A 70 14.54 -20.02 -17.89
N GLN A 71 15.48 -19.07 -17.96
CA GLN A 71 15.50 -17.94 -17.03
C GLN A 71 14.44 -16.91 -17.43
N THR A 72 13.28 -16.97 -16.78
CA THR A 72 12.29 -15.89 -16.79
C THR A 72 12.67 -14.82 -15.77
N ALA A 73 12.03 -13.65 -15.86
CA ALA A 73 12.28 -12.55 -14.93
C ALA A 73 11.83 -12.91 -13.51
N LEU A 74 12.79 -13.05 -12.60
CA LEU A 74 12.55 -13.30 -11.17
C LEU A 74 12.17 -11.99 -10.48
N THR A 75 10.98 -11.96 -9.89
CA THR A 75 10.47 -10.82 -9.14
C THR A 75 10.52 -11.08 -7.65
N TYR A 76 11.01 -10.10 -6.90
CA TYR A 76 11.05 -10.13 -5.44
C TYR A 76 10.07 -9.11 -4.86
N THR A 77 9.34 -9.52 -3.83
CA THR A 77 8.42 -8.66 -3.10
C THR A 77 8.65 -8.86 -1.61
N ILE A 78 9.00 -7.78 -0.91
CA ILE A 78 9.08 -7.79 0.55
C ILE A 78 7.66 -7.67 1.09
N GLN A 79 7.25 -8.64 1.90
CA GLN A 79 5.96 -8.64 2.59
C GLN A 79 6.18 -8.29 4.06
N ILE A 80 5.39 -7.35 4.57
CA ILE A 80 5.41 -6.87 5.95
C ILE A 80 4.01 -7.00 6.53
N ASP A 81 3.89 -7.59 7.72
CA ASP A 81 2.62 -7.68 8.45
C ASP A 81 2.86 -7.58 9.97
N LYS A 82 1.78 -7.47 10.74
CA LYS A 82 1.84 -7.59 12.21
C LYS A 82 2.41 -8.95 12.58
N LYS A 83 3.21 -8.98 13.64
CA LYS A 83 3.75 -10.22 14.17
C LYS A 83 2.64 -11.23 14.46
N GLY A 84 2.79 -12.45 13.96
CA GLY A 84 1.85 -13.55 14.17
C GLY A 84 0.58 -13.50 13.31
N ASN A 85 0.41 -12.51 12.43
CA ASN A 85 -0.73 -12.42 11.52
C ASN A 85 -0.57 -13.29 10.27
N ASN A 86 0.53 -14.06 10.17
CA ASN A 86 0.80 -15.01 9.09
C ASN A 86 0.69 -14.42 7.67
N PHE A 87 0.96 -13.12 7.53
CA PHE A 87 0.87 -12.38 6.26
C PHE A 87 -0.54 -12.37 5.64
N ALA A 88 -1.60 -12.58 6.45
CA ALA A 88 -2.98 -12.57 5.99
C ALA A 88 -3.42 -11.21 5.43
N SER A 89 -2.81 -10.12 5.90
CA SER A 89 -3.05 -8.75 5.43
C SER A 89 -1.74 -8.00 5.17
N ALA A 90 -0.77 -8.69 4.59
CA ALA A 90 0.55 -8.12 4.36
C ALA A 90 0.51 -6.90 3.42
N ARG A 91 1.39 -5.95 3.70
CA ARG A 91 1.74 -4.86 2.78
C ARG A 91 3.03 -5.21 2.07
N GLU A 92 3.14 -4.74 0.85
CA GLU A 92 4.21 -5.12 -0.07
C GLU A 92 5.11 -3.92 -0.39
N ILE A 93 6.42 -4.17 -0.39
CA ILE A 93 7.44 -3.26 -0.93
C ILE A 93 8.13 -4.03 -2.06
N THR A 94 8.14 -3.45 -3.26
CA THR A 94 8.86 -4.04 -4.40
C THR A 94 10.35 -4.06 -4.09
N ALA A 95 10.99 -5.23 -4.25
CA ALA A 95 12.44 -5.37 -4.18
C ALA A 95 12.99 -5.49 -5.59
N THR A 96 13.86 -4.55 -5.97
CA THR A 96 14.47 -4.50 -7.32
C THR A 96 15.77 -5.30 -7.41
N ALA A 97 16.33 -5.72 -6.27
CA ALA A 97 17.55 -6.50 -6.18
C ALA A 97 17.57 -7.36 -4.90
N PRO A 98 18.48 -8.35 -4.79
CA PRO A 98 18.70 -9.17 -3.59
C PRO A 98 19.21 -8.39 -2.36
N ALA A 99 19.35 -7.08 -2.48
CA ALA A 99 19.46 -6.13 -1.38
C ALA A 99 18.56 -4.93 -1.69
N THR A 100 17.70 -4.56 -0.75
CA THR A 100 16.77 -3.44 -0.90
C THR A 100 16.88 -2.52 0.31
N ASP A 101 17.22 -1.26 0.05
CA ASP A 101 17.19 -0.21 1.07
C ASP A 101 15.75 0.28 1.23
N VAL A 102 15.26 0.27 2.46
CA VAL A 102 13.94 0.81 2.82
C VAL A 102 14.14 2.10 3.60
N ASN A 103 13.60 3.19 3.07
CA ASN A 103 13.67 4.51 3.71
C ASN A 103 12.71 4.61 4.91
N VAL A 104 13.04 5.48 5.86
CA VAL A 104 12.26 5.72 7.07
C VAL A 104 10.81 6.07 6.77
N GLY A 105 10.56 6.99 5.85
CA GLY A 105 9.20 7.39 5.47
C GLY A 105 8.41 6.25 4.82
N ALA A 106 9.05 5.50 3.91
CA ALA A 106 8.41 4.37 3.23
C ALA A 106 8.04 3.25 4.22
N LEU A 107 8.95 2.92 5.14
CA LEU A 107 8.67 1.96 6.21
C LEU A 107 7.53 2.48 7.09
N ASN A 108 7.60 3.72 7.58
CA ASN A 108 6.55 4.28 8.44
C ASN A 108 5.16 4.22 7.79
N THR A 109 5.04 4.59 6.50
CA THR A 109 3.78 4.48 5.75
C THR A 109 3.24 3.05 5.73
N VAL A 110 4.10 2.06 5.49
CA VAL A 110 3.69 0.64 5.53
C VAL A 110 3.18 0.25 6.92
N LEU A 111 3.88 0.66 7.99
CA LEU A 111 3.49 0.36 9.37
C LEU A 111 2.14 0.98 9.75
N LEU A 112 1.87 2.21 9.33
CA LEU A 112 0.58 2.85 9.51
C LEU A 112 -0.53 2.13 8.72
N ASN A 113 -0.23 1.68 7.50
CA ASN A 113 -1.20 0.99 6.63
C ASN A 113 -1.55 -0.44 7.06
N ILE A 114 -0.71 -1.07 7.89
CA ILE A 114 -1.09 -2.30 8.61
C ILE A 114 -1.76 -1.98 9.97
N GLY A 115 -1.95 -0.71 10.31
CA GLY A 115 -2.68 -0.29 11.52
C GLY A 115 -1.90 -0.49 12.81
N LEU A 116 -0.58 -0.26 12.79
CA LEU A 116 0.20 -0.17 14.03
C LEU A 116 -0.01 1.20 14.71
N PRO A 117 -0.05 1.23 16.06
CA PRO A 117 -0.12 2.47 16.81
C PRO A 117 1.18 3.29 16.66
N THR A 118 1.06 4.62 16.70
CA THR A 118 2.21 5.52 16.70
C THR A 118 2.78 5.68 18.11
N GLY A 119 4.08 5.99 18.20
CA GLY A 119 4.78 6.22 19.46
C GLY A 119 4.94 4.99 20.37
N THR A 120 4.40 3.83 19.95
CA THR A 120 4.43 2.59 20.71
C THR A 120 5.32 1.58 19.99
N SER A 121 6.27 1.00 20.72
CA SER A 121 7.12 -0.07 20.20
C SER A 121 6.30 -1.34 19.96
N THR A 122 6.35 -1.86 18.74
CA THR A 122 5.59 -3.05 18.30
C THR A 122 6.45 -3.93 17.42
N GLN A 123 6.13 -5.22 17.32
CA GLN A 123 6.84 -6.16 16.47
C GLN A 123 6.08 -6.44 15.17
N ILE A 124 6.83 -6.56 14.08
CA ILE A 124 6.34 -6.95 12.76
C ILE A 124 7.05 -8.21 12.27
N ASP A 125 6.38 -8.93 11.37
CA ASP A 125 6.96 -10.03 10.60
C ASP A 125 7.29 -9.55 9.19
N VAL A 126 8.48 -9.92 8.72
CA VAL A 126 8.96 -9.58 7.37
C VAL A 126 9.43 -10.85 6.68
N ARG A 127 9.03 -11.03 5.41
CA ARG A 127 9.55 -12.09 4.53
C ARG A 127 9.70 -11.59 3.10
N VAL A 128 10.46 -12.31 2.28
CA VAL A 128 10.52 -12.11 0.84
C VAL A 128 9.67 -13.17 0.16
N LYS A 129 8.84 -12.72 -0.79
CA LYS A 129 8.13 -13.55 -1.77
C LYS A 129 8.89 -13.47 -3.09
N SER A 130 9.28 -14.62 -3.63
CA SER A 130 9.97 -14.74 -4.92
C SER A 130 9.06 -15.43 -5.94
N VAL A 131 8.97 -14.88 -7.16
CA VAL A 131 8.11 -15.42 -8.23
C VAL A 131 8.85 -15.35 -9.58
N ILE A 132 8.89 -16.45 -10.33
CA ILE A 132 9.51 -16.51 -11.68
C ILE A 132 8.52 -16.30 -12.83
N ALA A 133 7.22 -16.47 -12.60
CA ALA A 133 6.15 -16.18 -13.57
C ALA A 133 4.81 -16.00 -12.83
N ALA A 134 3.88 -15.23 -13.40
CA ALA A 134 2.61 -14.87 -12.75
C ALA A 134 1.74 -16.05 -12.29
N ASN A 135 1.93 -17.24 -12.87
CA ASN A 135 1.14 -18.44 -12.59
C ASN A 135 1.93 -19.54 -11.86
N GLU A 136 3.18 -19.28 -11.46
CA GLU A 136 3.98 -20.22 -10.69
C GLU A 136 3.81 -19.98 -9.19
N ALA A 137 3.84 -21.07 -8.42
CA ALA A 137 3.74 -20.97 -6.97
C ALA A 137 4.92 -20.15 -6.41
N PRO A 138 4.67 -19.15 -5.54
CA PRO A 138 5.75 -18.39 -4.94
C PRO A 138 6.56 -19.23 -3.97
N VAL A 139 7.85 -18.92 -3.84
CA VAL A 139 8.67 -19.38 -2.71
C VAL A 139 8.92 -18.24 -1.75
N TYR A 140 9.06 -18.57 -0.47
CA TYR A 140 9.22 -17.59 0.60
C TYR A 140 10.51 -17.80 1.36
N SER A 141 11.15 -16.70 1.76
CA SER A 141 12.28 -16.73 2.70
C SER A 141 11.84 -17.17 4.10
N ASN A 142 12.80 -17.30 5.03
CA ASN A 142 12.50 -17.24 6.46
C ASN A 142 11.79 -15.93 6.83
N ILE A 143 11.08 -15.95 7.95
CA ILE A 143 10.50 -14.77 8.59
C ILE A 143 11.56 -14.16 9.51
N ILE A 144 11.74 -12.86 9.45
CA ILE A 144 12.47 -12.09 10.46
C ILE A 144 11.50 -11.20 11.23
N ASN A 145 11.82 -10.91 12.48
CA ASN A 145 11.07 -9.95 13.28
C ASN A 145 11.84 -8.63 13.36
N LEU A 146 11.14 -7.51 13.14
CA LEU A 146 11.66 -6.18 13.45
C LEU A 146 10.83 -5.57 14.58
N THR A 147 11.49 -4.85 15.48
CA THR A 147 10.85 -4.05 16.52
C THR A 147 10.86 -2.61 16.06
N VAL A 148 9.67 -2.03 15.87
CA VAL A 148 9.46 -0.74 15.23
C VAL A 148 8.60 0.17 16.10
N THR A 149 8.86 1.47 16.04
CA THR A 149 8.03 2.50 16.68
C THR A 149 7.59 3.48 15.60
N PRO A 150 6.41 3.31 14.99
CA PRO A 150 5.90 4.23 13.97
C PRO A 150 5.77 5.64 14.55
N TYR A 151 6.11 6.66 13.78
CA TYR A 151 5.85 8.05 14.17
C TYR A 151 4.57 8.56 13.51
N SER A 152 3.90 9.48 14.22
CA SER A 152 2.68 10.09 13.69
C SER A 152 2.99 10.99 12.51
N LEU A 153 2.16 10.89 11.48
CA LEU A 153 2.10 11.89 10.42
C LEU A 153 0.98 12.88 10.76
N THR A 154 0.73 13.20 12.04
CA THR A 154 -0.42 14.04 12.37
C THR A 154 -0.31 15.38 11.66
N SER A 155 -1.25 15.66 10.77
CA SER A 155 -1.47 16.99 10.22
C SER A 155 -2.79 17.54 10.72
N TYR A 156 -2.97 18.84 10.57
CA TYR A 156 -4.17 19.54 11.01
C TYR A 156 -4.73 20.39 9.88
N VAL A 157 -6.04 20.54 9.89
CA VAL A 157 -6.75 21.62 9.20
C VAL A 157 -7.51 22.44 10.23
N TYR A 158 -7.81 23.68 9.88
CA TYR A 158 -8.43 24.66 10.76
C TYR A 158 -9.90 24.84 10.37
N VAL A 159 -10.74 25.18 11.33
CA VAL A 159 -12.19 25.33 11.15
C VAL A 159 -12.62 26.76 11.47
N PRO A 160 -12.09 27.81 10.83
CA PRO A 160 -12.49 29.18 11.14
C PRO A 160 -13.99 29.41 10.88
N GLY A 161 -14.64 30.17 11.75
CA GLY A 161 -16.07 30.41 11.63
C GLY A 161 -16.58 31.56 12.48
N ALA A 162 -17.90 31.76 12.43
CA ALA A 162 -18.60 32.83 13.13
C ALA A 162 -18.38 32.77 14.66
N TYR A 163 -18.16 31.57 15.20
CA TYR A 163 -17.99 31.35 16.64
C TYR A 163 -16.75 32.01 17.24
N GLN A 164 -15.72 32.26 16.42
CA GLN A 164 -14.52 33.01 16.82
C GLN A 164 -14.45 34.40 16.17
N GLY A 165 -15.42 34.74 15.30
CA GLY A 165 -15.46 36.03 14.58
C GLY A 165 -14.72 36.05 13.24
N TRP A 166 -14.67 34.91 12.51
CA TRP A 166 -14.11 34.82 11.15
C TRP A 166 -12.63 35.23 11.00
N ASP A 167 -11.86 35.15 12.06
CA ASP A 167 -10.42 35.37 12.06
C ASP A 167 -9.66 34.03 12.16
N PRO A 168 -9.06 33.53 11.05
CA PRO A 168 -8.41 32.23 11.01
C PRO A 168 -7.06 32.22 11.75
N THR A 169 -6.60 33.36 12.26
CA THR A 169 -5.32 33.49 12.96
C THR A 169 -5.45 33.41 14.48
N LYS A 170 -6.68 33.44 15.01
CA LYS A 170 -6.91 33.36 16.45
C LYS A 170 -6.52 32.00 17.03
N ALA A 171 -6.05 32.04 18.28
CA ALA A 171 -5.64 30.84 19.01
C ALA A 171 -6.81 29.89 19.33
N ASP A 172 -8.05 30.38 19.31
CA ASP A 172 -9.28 29.61 19.59
C ASP A 172 -9.95 29.03 18.32
N VAL A 173 -9.30 29.12 17.15
CA VAL A 173 -9.76 28.45 15.94
C VAL A 173 -9.70 26.94 16.15
N GLY A 174 -10.85 26.29 16.00
CA GLY A 174 -10.96 24.84 16.07
C GLY A 174 -10.10 24.14 15.02
N THR A 175 -9.64 22.92 15.32
CA THR A 175 -8.83 22.11 14.39
C THR A 175 -9.43 20.73 14.21
N LEU A 176 -9.23 20.18 13.02
CA LEU A 176 -9.42 18.77 12.72
C LEU A 176 -8.04 18.15 12.52
N SER A 177 -7.86 16.89 12.92
CA SER A 177 -6.57 16.20 12.86
C SER A 177 -6.64 14.96 11.97
N SER A 178 -5.57 14.69 11.24
CA SER A 178 -5.37 13.46 10.47
C SER A 178 -4.13 12.75 11.02
N PRO A 179 -4.28 11.71 11.87
CA PRO A 179 -3.15 11.00 12.48
C PRO A 179 -2.15 10.42 11.46
N THR A 180 -2.64 10.13 10.25
CA THR A 180 -1.89 9.49 9.18
C THR A 180 -1.58 10.44 8.01
N SER A 181 -2.01 11.71 8.07
CA SER A 181 -1.95 12.65 6.93
C SER A 181 -2.50 12.07 5.63
N ASN A 182 -3.54 11.26 5.69
CA ASN A 182 -4.19 10.64 4.53
C ASN A 182 -5.27 11.55 3.90
N SER A 183 -5.21 12.86 4.17
CA SER A 183 -6.19 13.86 3.73
C SER A 183 -7.61 13.64 4.26
N ILE A 184 -7.76 12.83 5.30
CA ILE A 184 -9.01 12.64 6.06
C ILE A 184 -8.79 13.17 7.46
N TYR A 185 -9.64 14.10 7.89
CA TYR A 185 -9.49 14.82 9.15
C TYR A 185 -10.76 14.74 10.00
N ASP A 186 -10.56 14.51 11.29
CA ASP A 186 -11.63 14.46 12.29
C ASP A 186 -11.37 15.44 13.43
N GLY A 187 -12.42 16.05 13.96
CA GLY A 187 -12.32 16.95 15.10
C GLY A 187 -13.67 17.38 15.66
N LYS A 188 -13.69 17.74 16.94
CA LYS A 188 -14.90 18.21 17.62
C LYS A 188 -14.88 19.73 17.75
N ILE A 189 -15.89 20.39 17.20
CA ILE A 189 -16.03 21.84 17.24
C ILE A 189 -17.34 22.21 17.93
N THR A 190 -17.29 23.20 18.82
CA THR A 190 -18.47 23.72 19.53
C THR A 190 -18.93 25.03 18.90
N PHE A 191 -20.18 25.07 18.47
CA PHE A 191 -20.81 26.23 17.86
C PHE A 191 -21.84 26.85 18.82
N PRO A 192 -21.69 28.13 19.22
CA PRO A 192 -22.67 28.81 20.04
C PRO A 192 -23.90 29.24 19.23
N ALA A 193 -25.02 29.51 19.92
CA ALA A 193 -26.24 29.98 19.28
C ALA A 193 -26.00 31.28 18.49
N GLY A 194 -26.52 31.37 17.28
CA GLY A 194 -26.32 32.50 16.37
C GLY A 194 -25.00 32.48 15.58
N SER A 195 -24.04 31.60 15.94
CA SER A 195 -22.73 31.51 15.27
C SER A 195 -22.49 30.09 14.77
N LEU A 196 -23.29 29.69 13.79
CA LEU A 196 -23.37 28.31 13.29
C LEU A 196 -22.59 28.07 11.99
N GLU A 197 -22.01 29.12 11.41
CA GLU A 197 -21.30 29.04 10.13
C GLU A 197 -19.79 28.94 10.29
N PHE A 198 -19.14 28.24 9.37
CA PHE A 198 -17.70 28.04 9.33
C PHE A 198 -17.19 27.67 7.93
N LYS A 199 -15.87 27.59 7.80
CA LYS A 199 -15.15 27.00 6.67
C LYS A 199 -14.06 26.05 7.19
N ILE A 200 -13.45 25.29 6.30
CA ILE A 200 -12.26 24.47 6.61
C ILE A 200 -11.08 24.99 5.80
N THR A 201 -9.95 25.27 6.45
CA THR A 201 -8.75 25.82 5.81
C THR A 201 -7.52 24.95 6.10
N PRO A 202 -6.63 24.68 5.12
CA PRO A 202 -5.39 23.94 5.36
C PRO A 202 -4.34 24.70 6.19
N ALA A 203 -4.50 26.00 6.33
CA ALA A 203 -3.61 26.90 7.06
C ALA A 203 -4.44 27.93 7.84
N PRO A 204 -3.87 28.64 8.82
CA PRO A 204 -4.53 29.75 9.52
C PRO A 204 -4.61 30.99 8.62
N SER A 205 -5.27 30.85 7.47
CA SER A 205 -5.34 31.83 6.38
C SER A 205 -6.53 31.54 5.47
N TRP A 206 -7.02 32.57 4.78
CA TRP A 206 -8.09 32.46 3.79
C TRP A 206 -7.63 32.11 2.37
N ASN A 207 -6.31 31.98 2.13
CA ASN A 207 -5.75 31.69 0.80
C ASN A 207 -6.35 30.45 0.15
N VAL A 208 -6.58 29.40 0.96
CA VAL A 208 -7.29 28.19 0.55
C VAL A 208 -8.37 27.95 1.59
N SER A 209 -9.64 28.02 1.17
CA SER A 209 -10.77 27.82 2.07
C SER A 209 -11.85 26.97 1.40
N TYR A 210 -12.27 25.93 2.10
CA TYR A 210 -13.32 25.05 1.67
C TYR A 210 -14.62 25.44 2.36
N GLY A 211 -15.60 25.76 1.52
CA GLY A 211 -17.00 25.86 1.88
C GLY A 211 -17.77 24.69 1.28
N GLY A 212 -19.08 24.84 1.13
CA GLY A 212 -19.92 23.85 0.46
C GLY A 212 -21.33 23.75 1.01
N SER A 213 -22.01 22.67 0.66
CA SER A 213 -23.36 22.34 1.13
C SER A 213 -23.64 20.86 0.91
N ASN A 214 -24.67 20.31 1.57
CA ASN A 214 -25.16 18.94 1.36
C ASN A 214 -24.07 17.85 1.45
N GLY A 215 -23.08 18.03 2.33
CA GLY A 215 -22.01 17.06 2.54
C GLY A 215 -20.85 17.14 1.53
N THR A 216 -20.83 18.13 0.64
CA THR A 216 -19.74 18.35 -0.34
C THR A 216 -18.86 19.53 0.08
N LEU A 217 -17.53 19.38 -0.07
CA LEU A 217 -16.54 20.43 0.09
C LEU A 217 -16.17 21.05 -1.27
N SER A 218 -16.06 22.38 -1.32
CA SER A 218 -15.68 23.11 -2.52
C SER A 218 -14.87 24.36 -2.19
N LEU A 219 -13.83 24.63 -2.98
CA LEU A 219 -13.04 25.87 -2.91
C LEU A 219 -13.83 27.12 -3.27
N THR A 220 -14.91 26.96 -4.04
CA THR A 220 -15.81 28.06 -4.45
C THR A 220 -17.16 28.01 -3.73
N GLY A 221 -17.31 27.09 -2.77
CA GLY A 221 -18.52 26.93 -1.98
C GLY A 221 -18.74 28.08 -0.98
N GLY A 222 -20.01 28.37 -0.70
CA GLY A 222 -20.42 29.22 0.42
C GLY A 222 -20.07 28.62 1.79
N ASN A 223 -20.38 29.32 2.87
CA ASN A 223 -20.07 28.84 4.22
C ASN A 223 -20.76 27.49 4.51
N LEU A 224 -20.06 26.62 5.26
CA LEU A 224 -20.67 25.45 5.87
C LEU A 224 -21.45 25.89 7.11
N SER A 225 -22.49 25.15 7.49
CA SER A 225 -23.26 25.44 8.69
C SER A 225 -23.70 24.19 9.44
N VAL A 226 -23.80 24.30 10.77
CA VAL A 226 -24.48 23.31 11.61
C VAL A 226 -25.95 23.71 11.82
N PRO A 227 -26.89 22.76 11.99
CA PRO A 227 -28.33 23.06 12.06
C PRO A 227 -28.75 23.75 13.36
N ALA A 228 -27.97 23.61 14.43
CA ALA A 228 -28.25 24.20 15.74
C ALA A 228 -26.96 24.29 16.57
N ALA A 229 -26.97 25.11 17.62
CA ALA A 229 -25.89 25.19 18.58
C ALA A 229 -25.57 23.83 19.21
N GLY A 230 -24.30 23.64 19.58
CA GLY A 230 -23.79 22.42 20.21
C GLY A 230 -22.41 22.03 19.69
N THR A 231 -21.91 20.90 20.20
CA THR A 231 -20.67 20.29 19.75
C THR A 231 -20.96 19.29 18.63
N TYR A 232 -20.17 19.35 17.56
CA TYR A 232 -20.27 18.43 16.44
C TYR A 232 -18.92 17.77 16.19
N LEU A 233 -18.93 16.46 15.96
CA LEU A 233 -17.84 15.78 15.29
C LEU A 233 -17.93 16.11 13.80
N ILE A 234 -16.89 16.75 13.29
CA ILE A 234 -16.72 17.04 11.88
C ILE A 234 -15.76 16.00 11.31
N HIS A 235 -16.19 15.32 10.26
CA HIS A 235 -15.36 14.45 9.44
C HIS A 235 -15.21 15.10 8.07
N ALA A 236 -13.98 15.35 7.62
CA ALA A 236 -13.68 15.95 6.33
C ALA A 236 -12.74 15.04 5.52
N ASP A 237 -13.20 14.62 4.34
CA ASP A 237 -12.42 13.81 3.39
C ASP A 237 -12.09 14.68 2.17
N PHE A 238 -10.83 15.10 2.07
CA PHE A 238 -10.35 15.91 0.94
C PHE A 238 -10.03 15.07 -0.31
N ASN A 239 -9.97 13.74 -0.20
CA ASN A 239 -9.86 12.86 -1.36
C ASN A 239 -11.20 12.75 -2.10
N ALA A 240 -12.29 12.62 -1.34
CA ALA A 240 -13.65 12.58 -1.87
C ALA A 240 -14.29 13.97 -2.03
N LEU A 241 -13.68 15.01 -1.46
CA LEU A 241 -14.25 16.35 -1.33
C LEU A 241 -15.62 16.33 -0.64
N THR A 242 -15.71 15.63 0.49
CA THR A 242 -16.95 15.49 1.28
C THR A 242 -16.74 15.81 2.75
N TYR A 243 -17.83 16.14 3.45
CA TYR A 243 -17.82 16.29 4.91
C TYR A 243 -19.09 15.72 5.55
N THR A 244 -19.01 15.31 6.80
CA THR A 244 -20.17 14.98 7.64
C THR A 244 -20.11 15.72 8.98
N LEU A 245 -21.29 15.99 9.54
CA LEU A 245 -21.46 16.67 10.82
C LEU A 245 -22.32 15.79 11.73
N THR A 246 -21.75 15.29 12.81
CA THR A 246 -22.47 14.45 13.78
C THR A 246 -22.56 15.17 15.12
N LYS A 247 -23.77 15.56 15.51
CA LYS A 247 -24.01 16.20 16.82
C LYS A 247 -23.60 15.24 17.94
N GLN A 248 -22.88 15.76 18.93
CA GLN A 248 -22.40 15.03 20.11
C GLN A 248 -23.34 15.19 21.29
#